data_AF-A0A537T3Q9-F1
#
_entry.id   AF-A0A537T3Q9-F1
#
_cell.length_a   1.000
_cell.length_b   1.000
_cell.length_c   1.000
_cell.angle_alpha   90.00
_cell.angle_beta   90.00
_cell.angle_gamma   90.00
#
_symmetry.space_group_name_H-M   'P 1'
#
loop_
_entity.id
_entity.type
_entity.pdbx_description
1 polymer ?
#
loop_
_entity_poly.entity_id
_entity_poly.type
_entity_poly.pdbx_seq_one_letter_code
_entity_poly.pdbx_strand_id
1 'polypeptide(L)'
;MTDQKTAGSGVTHGATRLPAVDVESYNVELEDDDGLLGDRANKGAFRELLERWRKPLRKAGDDPFGDEPSSEISRKKLDSLLAEGDPEAAGVLQGAVEDFAQELALVIRHFLKLKAWRDTERIVVGGGFRAGRVGELTIGRAAVILKSDKVAIDLVPIRNNPDEAGLIGAAHLAPRWMFEAHDAIIGVDIGGTNIRAGIVELNLKKASDLAKASVWKFELWRHADEKSVTREEAVEELIDMLSRLIARADKEGLRLAPFIGIGCPGIIEADGTITRGAQNLPGNWESKSFHLPRELHAAIPNIGDYETMILLHNDAVVQGLSEAPFMRDVPRWGVLTIGTGLGNGCFTNRAAPGKD
;
A
#
# COMPACT_ATOMS: atom_id res chain seq x y z
N MET A 1 -12.26 -33.00 9.02
CA MET A 1 -13.56 -32.32 9.20
C MET A 1 -13.69 -31.89 10.63
N THR A 2 -13.31 -30.66 10.89
CA THR A 2 -13.74 -29.86 12.04
C THR A 2 -13.69 -28.44 11.50
N ASP A 3 -14.81 -28.03 10.90
CA ASP A 3 -15.07 -26.62 10.60
C ASP A 3 -14.90 -25.86 11.92
N GLN A 4 -13.82 -25.10 12.05
CA GLN A 4 -13.80 -23.97 12.96
C GLN A 4 -14.81 -22.97 12.41
N LYS A 5 -16.07 -23.13 12.84
CA LYS A 5 -17.02 -22.04 12.91
C LYS A 5 -16.44 -20.98 13.84
N THR A 6 -15.70 -20.02 13.30
CA THR A 6 -15.53 -18.68 13.88
C THR A 6 -16.84 -17.90 13.71
N ALA A 7 -17.93 -18.45 14.24
CA ALA A 7 -19.19 -17.75 14.42
C ALA A 7 -19.10 -17.02 15.77
N GLY A 8 -18.63 -15.77 15.76
CA GLY A 8 -18.59 -14.95 16.97
C GLY A 8 -18.22 -13.47 16.78
N SER A 9 -17.44 -13.13 15.76
CA SER A 9 -17.15 -11.73 15.42
C SER A 9 -17.19 -11.60 13.90
N GLY A 10 -18.05 -10.75 13.34
CA GLY A 10 -18.25 -10.59 11.89
C GLY A 10 -17.05 -9.98 11.13
N VAL A 11 -15.84 -10.41 11.44
CA VAL A 11 -14.56 -9.97 10.89
C VAL A 11 -13.95 -11.16 10.14
N THR A 12 -13.81 -11.03 8.83
CA THR A 12 -13.29 -12.07 7.95
C THR A 12 -12.14 -11.52 7.11
N HIS A 13 -11.25 -12.39 6.67
CA HIS A 13 -10.22 -12.04 5.69
C HIS A 13 -10.85 -11.45 4.42
N GLY A 14 -10.16 -10.49 3.81
CA GLY A 14 -10.61 -9.86 2.56
C GLY A 14 -12.00 -9.22 2.62
N ALA A 15 -12.52 -8.89 3.81
CA ALA A 15 -13.88 -8.41 3.97
C ALA A 15 -14.19 -7.19 3.09
N THR A 16 -15.32 -7.24 2.38
CA THR A 16 -15.82 -6.11 1.58
C THR A 16 -16.53 -5.06 2.44
N ARG A 17 -16.86 -5.39 3.69
CA ARG A 17 -17.47 -4.47 4.66
C ARG A 17 -16.55 -4.31 5.83
N LEU A 18 -15.93 -3.13 5.93
CA LEU A 18 -15.01 -2.76 7.01
C LEU A 18 -15.68 -1.75 7.95
N PRO A 19 -15.11 -1.47 9.14
CA PRO A 19 -15.74 -0.57 10.12
C PRO A 19 -16.09 0.82 9.55
N ALA A 20 -15.19 1.40 8.75
CA ALA A 20 -15.30 2.77 8.24
C ALA A 20 -15.87 2.86 6.82
N VAL A 21 -15.67 1.83 6.00
CA VAL A 21 -15.93 1.83 4.55
C VAL A 21 -16.46 0.49 4.07
N ASP A 22 -17.22 0.50 2.98
CA ASP A 22 -17.44 -0.68 2.15
C ASP A 22 -16.41 -0.65 1.00
N VAL A 23 -15.69 -1.76 0.78
CA VAL A 23 -14.70 -1.94 -0.29
C VAL A 23 -15.43 -2.41 -1.54
N GLU A 24 -15.51 -1.54 -2.56
CA GLU A 24 -16.26 -1.76 -3.79
C GLU A 24 -15.50 -2.64 -4.80
N SER A 25 -14.18 -2.48 -4.84
CA SER A 25 -13.28 -3.28 -5.68
C SER A 25 -11.84 -3.08 -5.22
N TYR A 26 -10.98 -4.07 -5.46
CA TYR A 26 -9.53 -3.94 -5.28
C TYR A 26 -8.82 -4.95 -6.19
N ASN A 27 -7.51 -4.77 -6.37
CA ASN A 27 -6.68 -5.63 -7.22
C ASN A 27 -7.28 -5.82 -8.63
N VAL A 28 -7.86 -4.75 -9.18
CA VAL A 28 -8.43 -4.76 -10.54
C VAL A 28 -7.28 -4.72 -11.54
N GLU A 29 -7.27 -5.67 -12.46
CA GLU A 29 -6.38 -5.72 -13.61
C GLU A 29 -7.11 -5.08 -14.80
N LEU A 30 -6.53 -4.00 -15.33
CA LEU A 30 -7.00 -3.33 -16.53
C LEU A 30 -6.06 -3.67 -17.68
N GLU A 31 -6.63 -4.00 -18.84
CA GLU A 31 -5.88 -4.34 -20.06
C GLU A 31 -6.28 -3.41 -21.21
N ASP A 32 -5.31 -3.06 -22.05
CA ASP A 32 -5.49 -2.47 -23.37
C ASP A 32 -4.79 -3.34 -24.44
N ASP A 33 -4.76 -2.88 -25.70
CA ASP A 33 -4.12 -3.62 -26.80
C ASP A 33 -2.61 -3.82 -26.59
N ASP A 34 -1.97 -3.03 -25.72
CA ASP A 34 -0.54 -3.08 -25.40
C ASP A 34 -0.22 -3.89 -24.12
N GLY A 35 -1.24 -4.40 -23.41
CA GLY A 35 -1.11 -5.25 -22.23
C GLY A 35 -1.75 -4.66 -20.96
N LEU A 36 -1.18 -4.96 -19.79
CA LEU A 36 -1.71 -4.48 -18.51
C LEU A 36 -1.47 -2.98 -18.36
N LEU A 37 -2.55 -2.21 -18.24
CA LEU A 37 -2.51 -0.76 -18.11
C LEU A 37 -1.77 -0.32 -16.83
N GLY A 38 -1.83 -1.14 -15.77
CA GLY A 38 -1.10 -0.91 -14.53
C GLY A 38 0.43 -0.87 -14.70
N ASP A 39 0.96 -1.55 -15.71
CA ASP A 39 2.40 -1.57 -15.98
C ASP A 39 2.92 -0.24 -16.52
N ARG A 40 2.04 0.58 -17.11
CA ARG A 40 2.34 1.94 -17.59
C ARG A 40 2.49 2.95 -16.45
N ALA A 41 2.00 2.62 -15.25
CA ALA A 41 1.97 3.48 -14.08
C ALA A 41 2.62 2.84 -12.84
N ASN A 42 3.73 2.13 -13.03
CA ASN A 42 4.56 1.58 -11.95
C ASN A 42 5.95 2.25 -11.89
N LYS A 43 6.76 1.89 -10.87
CA LYS A 43 8.12 2.45 -10.70
C LYS A 43 9.04 2.14 -11.89
N GLY A 44 8.89 0.98 -12.52
CA GLY A 44 9.66 0.56 -13.70
C GLY A 44 9.37 1.46 -14.90
N ALA A 45 8.10 1.70 -15.21
CA ALA A 45 7.69 2.58 -16.31
C ALA A 45 8.28 3.99 -16.20
N PHE A 46 8.33 4.57 -14.98
CA PHE A 46 9.00 5.86 -14.80
C PHE A 46 10.50 5.80 -15.18
N ARG A 47 11.20 4.71 -14.82
CA ARG A 47 12.62 4.54 -15.17
C ARG A 47 12.83 4.35 -16.67
N GLU A 48 11.91 3.67 -17.34
CA GLU A 48 11.93 3.52 -18.80
C GLU A 48 11.69 4.85 -19.52
N LEU A 49 10.77 5.67 -19.02
CA LEU A 49 10.54 7.02 -19.55
C LEU A 49 11.77 7.91 -19.36
N LEU A 50 12.40 7.89 -18.18
CA LEU A 50 13.66 8.61 -17.97
C LEU A 50 14.74 8.14 -18.95
N GLU A 51 14.89 6.84 -19.14
CA GLU A 51 15.85 6.27 -20.07
C GLU A 51 15.54 6.65 -21.54
N ARG A 52 14.26 6.75 -21.90
CA ARG A 52 13.81 7.20 -23.22
C ARG A 52 14.29 8.62 -23.53
N TRP A 53 14.25 9.52 -22.53
CA TRP A 53 14.76 10.89 -22.68
C TRP A 53 16.28 10.98 -22.70
N ARG A 54 16.98 10.11 -21.96
CA ARG A 54 18.46 10.07 -21.95
C ARG A 54 19.08 9.51 -23.24
N LYS A 55 18.43 8.52 -23.87
CA LYS A 55 18.95 7.84 -25.08
C LYS A 55 19.30 8.78 -26.25
N PRO A 56 18.46 9.75 -26.65
CA PRO A 56 18.82 10.71 -27.68
C PRO A 56 20.04 11.57 -27.32
N LEU A 57 20.19 11.97 -26.05
CA LEU A 57 21.31 12.81 -25.60
C LEU A 57 22.63 12.05 -25.66
N ARG A 58 22.66 10.77 -25.27
CA ARG A 58 23.84 9.90 -25.47
C ARG A 58 24.27 9.78 -26.93
N LYS A 59 23.32 9.87 -27.86
CA LYS A 59 23.63 9.84 -29.31
C LYS A 59 24.13 11.19 -29.81
N ALA A 60 23.70 12.29 -29.19
CA ALA A 60 24.04 13.66 -29.58
C ALA A 60 25.34 14.16 -28.93
N GLY A 61 25.81 13.52 -27.87
CA GLY A 61 27.01 13.89 -27.15
C GLY A 61 26.90 13.43 -25.69
N ASP A 62 26.73 14.38 -24.78
CA ASP A 62 26.78 14.13 -23.35
C ASP A 62 25.38 13.91 -22.76
N ASP A 63 25.18 12.77 -22.12
CA ASP A 63 24.03 12.53 -21.24
C ASP A 63 24.28 13.24 -19.90
N PRO A 64 23.41 14.18 -19.48
CA PRO A 64 23.65 14.97 -18.27
C PRO A 64 23.55 14.12 -16.98
N PHE A 65 23.09 12.87 -17.07
CA PHE A 65 23.14 11.90 -15.98
C PHE A 65 24.41 11.03 -15.97
N GLY A 66 25.27 11.15 -16.98
CA GLY A 66 26.46 10.33 -17.17
C GLY A 66 26.15 8.85 -17.46
N ASP A 67 27.08 7.97 -17.11
CA ASP A 67 27.00 6.53 -17.41
C ASP A 67 26.14 5.73 -16.41
N GLU A 68 25.69 6.35 -15.30
CA GLU A 68 24.89 5.66 -14.29
C GLU A 68 23.55 5.18 -14.90
N PRO A 69 23.23 3.88 -14.84
CA PRO A 69 21.98 3.35 -15.38
C PRO A 69 20.75 4.03 -14.77
N SER A 70 19.72 4.28 -15.58
CA SER A 70 18.50 4.95 -15.11
C SER A 70 17.83 4.23 -13.93
N SER A 71 17.94 2.91 -13.86
CA SER A 71 17.44 2.06 -12.76
C SER A 71 18.19 2.26 -11.45
N GLU A 72 19.45 2.65 -11.50
CA GLU A 72 20.34 2.76 -10.33
C GLU A 72 20.35 4.16 -9.72
N ILE A 73 19.96 5.19 -10.48
CA ILE A 73 19.90 6.57 -9.97
C ILE A 73 19.00 6.64 -8.75
N SER A 74 19.59 6.99 -7.61
CA SER A 74 18.86 7.09 -6.35
C SER A 74 17.75 8.14 -6.43
N ARG A 75 16.65 7.90 -5.72
CA ARG A 75 15.53 8.84 -5.62
C ARG A 75 15.96 10.21 -5.10
N LYS A 76 16.85 10.22 -4.09
CA LYS A 76 17.42 11.44 -3.52
C LYS A 76 18.14 12.27 -4.58
N LYS A 77 18.91 11.62 -5.47
CA LYS A 77 19.60 12.31 -6.58
C LYS A 77 18.58 12.93 -7.55
N LEU A 78 17.51 12.22 -7.92
CA LEU A 78 16.45 12.77 -8.77
C LEU A 78 15.76 13.98 -8.11
N ASP A 79 15.44 13.89 -6.82
CA ASP A 79 14.81 14.99 -6.10
C ASP A 79 15.71 16.24 -6.04
N SER A 80 17.01 16.06 -5.77
CA SER A 80 17.99 17.15 -5.76
C SER A 80 18.14 17.82 -7.12
N LEU A 81 18.05 17.06 -8.22
CA LEU A 81 18.16 17.62 -9.57
C LEU A 81 17.06 18.63 -9.88
N LEU A 82 15.84 18.41 -9.40
CA LEU A 82 14.73 19.33 -9.61
C LEU A 82 14.84 20.62 -8.79
N ALA A 83 15.59 20.60 -7.68
CA ALA A 83 15.72 21.75 -6.79
C ALA A 83 16.91 22.65 -7.16
N GLU A 84 18.08 22.05 -7.38
CA GLU A 84 19.36 22.75 -7.49
C GLU A 84 20.30 22.11 -8.54
N GLY A 85 19.77 21.22 -9.37
CA GLY A 85 20.56 20.47 -10.34
C GLY A 85 20.97 21.24 -11.58
N ASP A 86 21.77 20.58 -12.42
CA ASP A 86 22.05 21.03 -13.77
C ASP A 86 20.72 21.19 -14.57
N PRO A 87 20.51 22.32 -15.27
CA PRO A 87 19.26 22.57 -15.99
C PRO A 87 18.93 21.55 -17.08
N GLU A 88 19.93 20.97 -17.75
CA GLU A 88 19.71 19.97 -18.80
C GLU A 88 19.28 18.63 -18.19
N ALA A 89 19.96 18.19 -17.11
CA ALA A 89 19.53 17.03 -16.33
C ALA A 89 18.11 17.20 -15.77
N ALA A 90 17.80 18.38 -15.23
CA ALA A 90 16.48 18.71 -14.71
C ALA A 90 15.42 18.71 -15.83
N GLY A 91 15.75 19.21 -17.03
CA GLY A 91 14.87 19.19 -18.20
C GLY A 91 14.52 17.77 -18.66
N VAL A 92 15.50 16.87 -18.68
CA VAL A 92 15.29 15.44 -18.97
C VAL A 92 14.37 14.79 -17.94
N LEU A 93 14.61 15.05 -16.65
CA LEU A 93 13.76 14.53 -15.58
C LEU A 93 12.34 15.11 -15.65
N GLN A 94 12.19 16.38 -15.97
CA GLN A 94 10.90 17.02 -16.18
C GLN A 94 10.12 16.38 -17.34
N GLY A 95 10.79 16.04 -18.44
CA GLY A 95 10.17 15.30 -19.55
C GLY A 95 9.63 13.94 -19.11
N ALA A 96 10.41 13.20 -18.31
CA ALA A 96 9.96 11.92 -17.75
C ALA A 96 8.78 12.08 -16.77
N VAL A 97 8.77 13.15 -15.97
CA VAL A 97 7.64 13.49 -15.08
C VAL A 97 6.38 13.80 -15.88
N GLU A 98 6.49 14.55 -16.98
CA GLU A 98 5.36 14.84 -17.87
C GLU A 98 4.78 13.56 -18.48
N ASP A 99 5.61 12.75 -19.13
CA ASP A 99 5.17 11.53 -19.79
C ASP A 99 4.50 10.57 -18.79
N PHE A 100 5.09 10.39 -17.62
CA PHE A 100 4.53 9.50 -16.61
C PHE A 100 3.22 10.04 -16.02
N ALA A 101 3.08 11.37 -15.89
CA ALA A 101 1.82 11.98 -15.47
C ALA A 101 0.70 11.81 -16.51
N GLN A 102 1.03 11.82 -17.81
CA GLN A 102 0.08 11.52 -18.89
C GLN A 102 -0.39 10.07 -18.81
N GLU A 103 0.53 9.13 -18.59
CA GLU A 103 0.21 7.71 -18.41
C GLU A 103 -0.66 7.47 -17.16
N LEU A 104 -0.31 8.09 -16.03
CA LEU A 104 -1.12 8.01 -14.82
C LEU A 104 -2.53 8.57 -15.03
N ALA A 105 -2.67 9.71 -15.72
CA ALA A 105 -3.98 10.27 -16.06
C ALA A 105 -4.78 9.33 -16.99
N LEU A 106 -4.12 8.67 -17.94
CA LEU A 106 -4.75 7.66 -18.81
C LEU A 106 -5.28 6.48 -17.99
N VAL A 107 -4.46 5.96 -17.08
CA VAL A 107 -4.84 4.86 -16.19
C VAL A 107 -6.04 5.23 -15.34
N ILE A 108 -6.01 6.41 -14.70
CA ILE A 108 -7.12 6.91 -13.88
C ILE A 108 -8.41 7.03 -14.70
N ARG A 109 -8.36 7.56 -15.92
CA ARG A 109 -9.55 7.62 -16.81
C ARG A 109 -10.13 6.24 -17.10
N HIS A 110 -9.32 5.19 -17.18
CA HIS A 110 -9.81 3.83 -17.38
C HIS A 110 -10.45 3.25 -16.12
N PHE A 111 -9.84 3.47 -14.95
CA PHE A 111 -10.48 3.11 -13.68
C PHE A 111 -11.85 3.77 -13.55
N LEU A 112 -11.96 5.07 -13.81
CA LEU A 112 -13.23 5.80 -13.70
C LEU A 112 -14.34 5.33 -14.68
N LYS A 113 -14.01 4.52 -15.70
CA LYS A 113 -15.03 3.87 -16.56
C LYS A 113 -15.64 2.63 -15.91
N LEU A 114 -14.99 2.05 -14.90
CA LEU A 114 -15.48 0.87 -14.20
C LEU A 114 -16.70 1.20 -13.35
N LYS A 115 -17.67 0.28 -13.29
CA LYS A 115 -18.89 0.46 -12.50
C LYS A 115 -18.61 0.78 -11.02
N ALA A 116 -17.61 0.14 -10.43
CA ALA A 116 -17.22 0.37 -9.04
C ALA A 116 -16.59 1.76 -8.80
N TRP A 117 -15.99 2.37 -9.82
CA TRP A 117 -15.18 3.59 -9.72
C TRP A 117 -15.84 4.85 -10.31
N ARG A 118 -16.89 4.72 -11.12
CA ARG A 118 -17.48 5.83 -11.89
C ARG A 118 -17.93 7.05 -11.09
N ASP A 119 -18.25 6.85 -9.81
CA ASP A 119 -18.72 7.89 -8.90
C ASP A 119 -17.63 8.29 -7.86
N THR A 120 -16.38 7.91 -8.11
CA THR A 120 -15.25 8.26 -7.24
C THR A 120 -14.98 9.76 -7.34
N GLU A 121 -14.95 10.45 -6.19
CA GLU A 121 -14.70 11.89 -6.13
C GLU A 121 -13.25 12.24 -5.80
N ARG A 122 -12.53 11.32 -5.15
CA ARG A 122 -11.12 11.49 -4.76
C ARG A 122 -10.32 10.21 -4.88
N ILE A 123 -9.10 10.31 -5.38
CA ILE A 123 -8.12 9.21 -5.38
C ILE A 123 -6.91 9.62 -4.56
N VAL A 124 -6.60 8.81 -3.55
CA VAL A 124 -5.35 8.87 -2.81
C VAL A 124 -4.27 8.14 -3.60
N VAL A 125 -3.12 8.77 -3.82
CA VAL A 125 -1.97 8.14 -4.49
C VAL A 125 -0.86 7.88 -3.47
N GLY A 126 -0.55 6.61 -3.26
CA GLY A 126 0.44 6.10 -2.33
C GLY A 126 1.56 5.31 -3.02
N GLY A 127 2.15 4.37 -2.28
CA GLY A 127 3.30 3.58 -2.72
C GLY A 127 4.65 4.29 -2.62
N GLY A 128 5.73 3.53 -2.78
CA GLY A 128 7.10 4.02 -2.59
C GLY A 128 7.52 5.10 -3.61
N PHE A 129 6.84 5.18 -4.76
CA PHE A 129 7.07 6.20 -5.78
C PHE A 129 6.58 7.59 -5.35
N ARG A 130 5.51 7.68 -4.55
CA ARG A 130 4.99 8.95 -4.03
C ARG A 130 6.02 9.69 -3.17
N ALA A 131 6.93 8.97 -2.51
CA ALA A 131 7.89 9.60 -1.61
C ALA A 131 8.93 10.41 -2.39
N GLY A 132 9.02 11.71 -2.12
CA GLY A 132 9.98 12.62 -2.76
C GLY A 132 9.31 13.63 -3.69
N ARG A 133 10.11 14.56 -4.20
CA ARG A 133 9.62 15.69 -5.00
C ARG A 133 9.15 15.25 -6.38
N VAL A 134 9.83 14.27 -6.97
CA VAL A 134 9.42 13.68 -8.27
C VAL A 134 7.99 13.14 -8.19
N GLY A 135 7.69 12.32 -7.18
CA GLY A 135 6.36 11.73 -7.00
C GLY A 135 5.27 12.78 -6.78
N GLU A 136 5.53 13.79 -5.95
CA GLU A 136 4.62 14.93 -5.73
C GLU A 136 4.29 15.67 -7.03
N LEU A 137 5.31 16.00 -7.83
CA LEU A 137 5.13 16.71 -9.09
C LEU A 137 4.39 15.87 -10.12
N THR A 138 4.69 14.57 -10.22
CA THR A 138 3.93 13.65 -11.07
C THR A 138 2.45 13.64 -10.70
N ILE A 139 2.11 13.45 -9.42
CA ILE A 139 0.71 13.37 -8.97
C ILE A 139 0.00 14.71 -9.23
N GLY A 140 0.64 15.83 -8.86
CA GLY A 140 0.13 17.16 -9.12
C GLY A 140 -0.06 17.43 -10.61
N ARG A 141 0.86 16.96 -11.45
CA ARG A 141 0.77 17.13 -12.91
C ARG A 141 -0.36 16.29 -13.50
N ALA A 142 -0.52 15.04 -13.08
CA ALA A 142 -1.64 14.19 -13.47
C ALA A 142 -2.98 14.83 -13.08
N ALA A 143 -3.06 15.46 -11.90
CA ALA A 143 -4.24 16.20 -11.46
C ALA A 143 -4.57 17.39 -12.40
N VAL A 144 -3.55 18.13 -12.82
CA VAL A 144 -3.71 19.23 -13.79
C VAL A 144 -4.22 18.71 -15.14
N ILE A 145 -3.68 17.59 -15.63
CA ILE A 145 -4.10 16.97 -16.90
C ILE A 145 -5.57 16.52 -16.82
N LEU A 146 -5.95 15.81 -15.76
CA LEU A 146 -7.34 15.38 -15.56
C LEU A 146 -8.29 16.58 -15.47
N LYS A 147 -7.88 17.66 -14.79
CA LYS A 147 -8.66 18.88 -14.69
C LYS A 147 -8.80 19.60 -16.03
N SER A 148 -7.76 19.66 -16.85
CA SER A 148 -7.86 20.24 -18.20
C SER A 148 -8.80 19.44 -19.11
N ASP A 149 -8.86 18.13 -18.90
CA ASP A 149 -9.78 17.21 -19.59
C ASP A 149 -11.21 17.23 -19.01
N LYS A 150 -11.47 18.09 -18.02
CA LYS A 150 -12.77 18.21 -17.32
C LYS A 150 -13.19 16.92 -16.61
N VAL A 151 -12.23 16.10 -16.20
CA VAL A 151 -12.48 14.96 -15.32
C VAL A 151 -12.58 15.48 -13.88
N ALA A 152 -13.76 15.38 -13.29
CA ALA A 152 -14.04 15.85 -11.94
C ALA A 152 -13.55 14.84 -10.88
N ILE A 153 -12.23 14.79 -10.67
CA ILE A 153 -11.60 13.94 -9.67
C ILE A 153 -10.48 14.71 -8.94
N ASP A 154 -10.47 14.61 -7.61
CA ASP A 154 -9.35 15.11 -6.81
C ASP A 154 -8.26 14.04 -6.69
N LEU A 155 -7.01 14.40 -6.98
CA LEU A 155 -5.86 13.55 -6.66
C LEU A 155 -5.12 14.13 -5.47
N VAL A 156 -4.93 13.32 -4.43
CA VAL A 156 -4.18 13.70 -3.23
C VAL A 156 -3.11 12.68 -2.94
N PRO A 157 -1.90 13.08 -2.53
CA PRO A 157 -0.91 12.13 -2.06
C PRO A 157 -1.38 11.54 -0.72
N ILE A 158 -1.03 10.28 -0.47
CA ILE A 158 -1.18 9.67 0.87
C ILE A 158 -0.46 10.54 1.91
N ARG A 159 -1.06 10.74 3.09
CA ARG A 159 -0.55 11.67 4.11
C ARG A 159 0.61 11.06 4.87
N ASN A 160 0.46 9.80 5.25
CA ASN A 160 1.47 9.06 6.00
C ASN A 160 2.70 8.77 5.14
N ASN A 161 3.84 8.54 5.79
CA ASN A 161 5.02 8.03 5.10
C ASN A 161 4.65 6.72 4.38
N PRO A 162 5.02 6.50 3.10
CA PRO A 162 4.75 5.23 2.42
C PRO A 162 5.22 3.98 3.15
N ASP A 163 6.28 4.06 3.96
CA ASP A 163 6.77 2.95 4.78
C ASP A 163 5.87 2.65 6.01
N GLU A 164 4.99 3.57 6.38
CA GLU A 164 4.15 3.49 7.58
C GLU A 164 2.66 3.33 7.25
N ALA A 165 2.23 3.77 6.07
CA ALA A 165 0.81 3.83 5.70
C ALA A 165 0.11 2.46 5.74
N GLY A 166 0.78 1.39 5.26
CA GLY A 166 0.26 0.02 5.36
C GLY A 166 0.13 -0.46 6.81
N LEU A 167 1.10 -0.12 7.66
CA LEU A 167 1.07 -0.48 9.09
C LEU A 167 -0.09 0.23 9.80
N ILE A 168 -0.23 1.55 9.61
CA ILE A 168 -1.32 2.36 10.18
C ILE A 168 -2.68 1.86 9.68
N GLY A 169 -2.78 1.55 8.39
CA GLY A 169 -3.96 1.01 7.75
C GLY A 169 -4.51 -0.26 8.42
N ALA A 170 -3.63 -1.10 8.96
CA ALA A 170 -4.01 -2.34 9.65
C ALA A 170 -4.94 -2.10 10.86
N ALA A 171 -4.83 -0.94 11.52
CA ALA A 171 -5.69 -0.56 12.64
C ALA A 171 -7.16 -0.34 12.23
N HIS A 172 -7.43 -0.13 10.94
CA HIS A 172 -8.77 0.11 10.43
C HIS A 172 -9.50 -1.17 9.98
N LEU A 173 -8.83 -2.33 10.02
CA LEU A 173 -9.43 -3.61 9.62
C LEU A 173 -10.43 -4.15 10.64
N ALA A 174 -10.28 -3.79 11.91
CA ALA A 174 -11.13 -4.26 13.01
C ALA A 174 -11.85 -3.09 13.71
N PRO A 175 -13.01 -3.34 14.33
CA PRO A 175 -13.76 -2.28 14.99
C PRO A 175 -13.05 -1.78 16.25
N ARG A 176 -13.16 -0.47 16.50
CA ARG A 176 -12.43 0.21 17.60
C ARG A 176 -12.58 -0.45 18.98
N TRP A 177 -13.75 -1.03 19.28
CA TRP A 177 -14.05 -1.59 20.60
C TRP A 177 -13.12 -2.75 20.95
N MET A 178 -12.56 -3.42 19.93
CA MET A 178 -11.56 -4.48 20.10
C MET A 178 -10.26 -3.94 20.70
N PHE A 179 -10.02 -2.62 20.60
CA PHE A 179 -8.77 -1.98 20.96
C PHE A 179 -8.87 -1.03 22.16
N GLU A 180 -10.06 -0.80 22.73
CA GLU A 180 -10.29 0.22 23.77
C GLU A 180 -9.44 0.00 25.04
N ALA A 181 -9.06 -1.23 25.35
CA ALA A 181 -8.23 -1.57 26.50
C ALA A 181 -6.70 -1.53 26.22
N HIS A 182 -6.30 -1.28 24.97
CA HIS A 182 -4.92 -1.46 24.49
C HIS A 182 -4.31 -0.14 24.03
N ASP A 183 -2.98 -0.07 24.05
CA ASP A 183 -2.21 1.11 23.61
C ASP A 183 -1.84 1.04 22.12
N ALA A 184 -1.58 -0.18 21.64
CA ALA A 184 -1.07 -0.43 20.29
C ALA A 184 -1.53 -1.77 19.70
N ILE A 185 -1.38 -1.92 18.39
CA ILE A 185 -1.53 -3.18 17.65
C ILE A 185 -0.24 -3.51 16.89
N ILE A 186 -0.17 -4.71 16.29
CA ILE A 186 0.83 -5.02 15.29
C ILE A 186 0.23 -4.92 13.89
N GLY A 187 0.87 -4.14 13.03
CA GLY A 187 0.58 -4.06 11.60
C GLY A 187 1.68 -4.74 10.79
N VAL A 188 1.30 -5.34 9.67
CA VAL A 188 2.22 -5.94 8.69
C VAL A 188 1.86 -5.44 7.29
N ASP A 189 2.87 -5.04 6.54
CA ASP A 189 2.77 -4.61 5.14
C ASP A 189 3.73 -5.46 4.31
N ILE A 190 3.16 -6.43 3.59
CA ILE A 190 3.89 -7.30 2.67
C ILE A 190 3.82 -6.65 1.29
N GLY A 191 4.97 -6.47 0.66
CA GLY A 191 5.09 -5.94 -0.70
C GLY A 191 5.99 -6.80 -1.58
N GLY A 192 5.94 -6.54 -2.89
CA GLY A 192 6.70 -7.28 -3.89
C GLY A 192 8.23 -7.16 -3.79
N THR A 193 8.76 -6.30 -2.93
CA THR A 193 10.23 -6.16 -2.72
C THR A 193 10.65 -6.20 -1.25
N ASN A 194 9.71 -6.11 -0.33
CA ASN A 194 9.97 -5.91 1.08
C ASN A 194 8.78 -6.31 1.95
N ILE A 195 9.06 -6.73 3.17
CA ILE A 195 8.10 -6.95 4.25
C ILE A 195 8.38 -5.93 5.35
N ARG A 196 7.34 -5.30 5.86
CA ARG A 196 7.40 -4.44 7.04
C ARG A 196 6.49 -5.02 8.12
N ALA A 197 6.95 -4.99 9.36
CA ALA A 197 6.13 -5.26 10.52
C ALA A 197 6.37 -4.15 11.54
N GLY A 198 5.33 -3.68 12.22
CA GLY A 198 5.50 -2.61 13.19
C GLY A 198 4.41 -2.53 14.22
N ILE A 199 4.74 -1.87 15.32
CA ILE A 199 3.83 -1.55 16.41
C ILE A 199 3.21 -0.19 16.11
N VAL A 200 1.88 -0.16 16.04
CA VAL A 200 1.10 1.03 15.75
C VAL A 200 0.40 1.48 17.02
N GLU A 201 0.80 2.63 17.55
CA GLU A 201 0.09 3.30 18.62
C GLU A 201 -1.25 3.80 18.09
N LEU A 202 -2.33 3.40 18.77
CA LEU A 202 -3.69 3.70 18.32
C LEU A 202 -4.10 5.13 18.66
N ASN A 203 -3.53 5.70 19.73
CA ASN A 203 -3.82 7.05 20.21
C ASN A 203 -5.33 7.35 20.36
N LEU A 204 -6.14 6.36 20.75
CA LEU A 204 -7.61 6.44 20.81
C LEU A 204 -8.13 7.58 21.71
N LYS A 205 -7.39 7.91 22.78
CA LYS A 205 -7.73 9.04 23.66
C LYS A 205 -7.58 10.41 22.97
N LYS A 206 -6.72 10.52 21.96
CA LYS A 206 -6.50 11.75 21.18
C LYS A 206 -7.48 11.85 20.01
N ALA A 207 -7.76 10.73 19.34
CA ALA A 207 -8.70 10.66 18.23
C ALA A 207 -9.30 9.25 18.13
N SER A 208 -10.61 9.13 18.38
CA SER A 208 -11.32 7.84 18.43
C SER A 208 -11.52 7.19 17.07
N ASP A 209 -11.31 7.93 15.99
CA ASP A 209 -11.38 7.49 14.60
C ASP A 209 -10.02 7.02 14.05
N LEU A 210 -9.00 6.93 14.91
CA LEU A 210 -7.61 6.57 14.58
C LEU A 210 -6.88 7.61 13.70
N ALA A 211 -7.41 8.84 13.53
CA ALA A 211 -6.73 9.91 12.79
C ALA A 211 -5.36 10.33 13.39
N LYS A 212 -5.06 9.87 14.61
CA LYS A 212 -3.79 10.10 15.31
C LYS A 212 -2.99 8.82 15.54
N ALA A 213 -3.36 7.70 14.88
CA ALA A 213 -2.54 6.50 14.91
C ALA A 213 -1.15 6.78 14.32
N SER A 214 -0.12 6.16 14.89
CA SER A 214 1.27 6.40 14.50
C SER A 214 2.12 5.16 14.70
N VAL A 215 3.13 4.95 13.86
CA VAL A 215 4.08 3.86 14.04
C VAL A 215 5.06 4.22 15.16
N TRP A 216 5.09 3.41 16.21
CA TRP A 216 6.05 3.56 17.32
C TRP A 216 7.42 2.98 16.95
N LYS A 217 7.40 1.80 16.36
CA LYS A 217 8.58 1.08 15.90
C LYS A 217 8.19 0.14 14.79
N PHE A 218 9.05 0.00 13.79
CA PHE A 218 8.90 -1.02 12.76
C PHE A 218 10.24 -1.64 12.42
N GLU A 219 10.15 -2.82 11.82
CA GLU A 219 11.23 -3.52 11.14
C GLU A 219 10.90 -3.57 9.65
N LEU A 220 11.93 -3.49 8.82
CA LEU A 220 11.84 -3.56 7.36
C LEU A 220 12.85 -4.61 6.90
N TRP A 221 12.35 -5.61 6.20
CA TRP A 221 13.17 -6.60 5.52
C TRP A 221 13.00 -6.46 4.00
N ARG A 222 14.12 -6.35 3.29
CA ARG A 222 14.15 -6.21 1.83
C ARG A 222 14.53 -7.54 1.18
N HIS A 223 13.55 -8.45 1.08
CA HIS A 223 13.75 -9.76 0.46
C HIS A 223 14.28 -9.69 -0.98
N ALA A 224 13.99 -8.61 -1.72
CA ALA A 224 14.51 -8.41 -3.07
C ALA A 224 16.02 -8.18 -3.13
N ASP A 225 16.66 -7.85 -2.00
CA ASP A 225 18.12 -7.70 -1.91
C ASP A 225 18.80 -9.06 -1.60
N GLU A 226 18.02 -10.11 -1.33
CA GLU A 226 18.50 -11.45 -1.03
C GLU A 226 18.50 -12.38 -2.25
N LYS A 227 19.35 -13.41 -2.18
CA LYS A 227 19.45 -14.39 -3.27
C LYS A 227 18.43 -15.51 -3.06
N SER A 228 17.43 -15.56 -3.93
CA SER A 228 16.50 -16.70 -4.07
C SER A 228 15.80 -17.08 -2.76
N VAL A 229 15.02 -16.16 -2.21
CA VAL A 229 14.19 -16.39 -1.03
C VAL A 229 12.99 -17.28 -1.37
N THR A 230 12.74 -18.29 -0.55
CA THR A 230 11.54 -19.16 -0.62
C THR A 230 10.37 -18.57 0.16
N ARG A 231 9.16 -19.09 -0.06
CA ARG A 231 7.98 -18.67 0.72
C ARG A 231 8.16 -18.99 2.20
N GLU A 232 8.70 -20.15 2.49
CA GLU A 232 8.91 -20.65 3.85
C GLU A 232 9.90 -19.75 4.62
N GLU A 233 11.04 -19.40 4.01
CA GLU A 233 12.01 -18.46 4.58
C GLU A 233 11.39 -17.06 4.80
N ALA A 234 10.56 -16.59 3.88
CA ALA A 234 9.88 -15.30 4.03
C ALA A 234 8.86 -15.30 5.18
N VAL A 235 8.17 -16.41 5.41
CA VAL A 235 7.25 -16.58 6.55
C VAL A 235 8.03 -16.69 7.86
N GLU A 236 9.16 -17.41 7.87
CA GLU A 236 10.05 -17.51 9.03
C GLU A 236 10.61 -16.16 9.44
N GLU A 237 11.17 -15.37 8.52
CA GLU A 237 11.65 -14.02 8.84
C GLU A 237 10.52 -13.11 9.33
N LEU A 238 9.31 -13.21 8.76
CA LEU A 238 8.16 -12.45 9.26
C LEU A 238 7.81 -12.85 10.72
N ILE A 239 7.81 -14.14 11.05
CA ILE A 239 7.58 -14.63 12.43
C ILE A 239 8.64 -14.07 13.37
N ASP A 240 9.90 -14.04 12.94
CA ASP A 240 11.00 -13.51 13.72
C ASP A 240 10.88 -12.00 13.96
N MET A 241 10.53 -11.22 12.93
CA MET A 241 10.23 -9.79 13.05
C MET A 241 9.09 -9.54 14.05
N LEU A 242 8.00 -10.30 13.95
CA LEU A 242 6.85 -10.17 14.85
C LEU A 242 7.23 -10.51 16.29
N SER A 243 7.99 -11.59 16.49
CA SER A 243 8.45 -12.03 17.82
C SER A 243 9.36 -10.99 18.48
N ARG A 244 10.29 -10.38 17.72
CA ARG A 244 11.15 -9.29 18.19
C ARG A 244 10.33 -8.06 18.60
N LEU A 245 9.33 -7.69 17.80
CA LEU A 245 8.45 -6.57 18.10
C LEU A 245 7.59 -6.82 19.36
N ILE A 246 6.98 -8.00 19.49
CA ILE A 246 6.20 -8.38 20.68
C ILE A 246 7.06 -8.31 21.94
N ALA A 247 8.24 -8.94 21.93
CA ALA A 247 9.16 -8.92 23.06
C ALA A 247 9.62 -7.48 23.40
N ARG A 248 9.78 -6.63 22.38
CA ARG A 248 10.14 -5.23 22.57
C ARG A 248 9.00 -4.42 23.19
N ALA A 249 7.76 -4.66 22.80
CA ALA A 249 6.59 -4.00 23.36
C ALA A 249 6.37 -4.37 24.84
N ASP A 250 6.50 -5.66 25.16
CA ASP A 250 6.40 -6.18 26.54
C ASP A 250 7.46 -5.55 27.45
N LYS A 251 8.73 -5.54 26.99
CA LYS A 251 9.84 -4.90 27.72
C LYS A 251 9.60 -3.42 28.02
N GLU A 252 8.90 -2.70 27.14
CA GLU A 252 8.62 -1.28 27.29
C GLU A 252 7.24 -1.01 27.93
N GLY A 253 6.51 -2.07 28.34
CA GLY A 253 5.22 -1.96 29.04
C GLY A 253 4.06 -1.48 28.16
N LEU A 254 4.17 -1.62 26.84
CA LEU A 254 3.08 -1.30 25.92
C LEU A 254 2.01 -2.40 25.95
N ARG A 255 0.75 -2.03 26.21
CA ARG A 255 -0.37 -2.99 26.17
C ARG A 255 -0.75 -3.25 24.72
N LEU A 256 -0.13 -4.26 24.11
CA LEU A 256 -0.49 -4.73 22.77
C LEU A 256 -1.86 -5.41 22.79
N ALA A 257 -2.71 -5.06 21.83
CA ALA A 257 -3.88 -5.87 21.54
C ALA A 257 -3.45 -7.23 20.99
N PRO A 258 -4.20 -8.31 21.27
CA PRO A 258 -3.96 -9.62 20.67
C PRO A 258 -4.46 -9.63 19.22
N PHE A 259 -3.88 -8.78 18.38
CA PHE A 259 -4.30 -8.52 17.03
C PHE A 259 -3.10 -8.23 16.12
N ILE A 260 -3.04 -8.93 14.99
CA ILE A 260 -2.11 -8.69 13.89
C ILE A 260 -2.92 -8.43 12.62
N GLY A 261 -2.87 -7.19 12.12
CA GLY A 261 -3.48 -6.83 10.83
C GLY A 261 -2.44 -6.85 9.71
N ILE A 262 -2.78 -7.44 8.58
CA ILE A 262 -1.83 -7.72 7.49
C ILE A 262 -2.37 -7.17 6.17
N GLY A 263 -1.60 -6.31 5.51
CA GLY A 263 -1.72 -6.00 4.09
C GLY A 263 -0.82 -6.94 3.28
N CYS A 264 -1.39 -7.63 2.29
CA CYS A 264 -0.65 -8.52 1.39
C CYS A 264 -1.14 -8.39 -0.06
N PRO A 265 -0.27 -8.46 -1.07
CA PRO A 265 -0.69 -8.36 -2.46
C PRO A 265 -1.60 -9.52 -2.85
N GLY A 266 -2.55 -9.23 -3.73
CA GLY A 266 -3.46 -10.20 -4.32
C GLY A 266 -4.90 -10.15 -3.81
N ILE A 267 -5.69 -11.09 -4.33
CA ILE A 267 -7.10 -11.30 -3.98
C ILE A 267 -7.18 -12.21 -2.76
N ILE A 268 -7.75 -11.67 -1.68
CA ILE A 268 -7.82 -12.33 -0.38
C ILE A 268 -9.22 -12.91 -0.19
N GLU A 269 -9.29 -14.22 -0.01
CA GLU A 269 -10.55 -14.92 0.27
C GLU A 269 -10.88 -14.90 1.77
N ALA A 270 -12.13 -15.21 2.11
CA ALA A 270 -12.62 -15.18 3.48
C ALA A 270 -11.90 -16.15 4.44
N ASP A 271 -11.33 -17.23 3.91
CA ASP A 271 -10.54 -18.22 4.65
C ASP A 271 -9.05 -17.85 4.79
N GLY A 272 -8.63 -16.72 4.21
CA GLY A 272 -7.26 -16.23 4.27
C GLY A 272 -6.35 -16.78 3.18
N THR A 273 -6.90 -17.52 2.20
CA THR A 273 -6.16 -17.88 0.98
C THR A 273 -5.97 -16.67 0.08
N ILE A 274 -4.89 -16.69 -0.70
CA ILE A 274 -4.57 -15.70 -1.72
C ILE A 274 -4.79 -16.38 -3.06
N THR A 275 -5.74 -15.91 -3.89
CA THR A 275 -6.09 -16.64 -5.12
C THR A 275 -5.28 -16.24 -6.34
N ARG A 276 -4.86 -14.98 -6.42
CA ARG A 276 -4.00 -14.41 -7.47
C ARG A 276 -3.46 -13.04 -7.07
N GLY A 277 -2.44 -12.54 -7.77
CA GLY A 277 -1.90 -11.18 -7.60
C GLY A 277 -0.74 -11.09 -6.59
N ALA A 278 -0.15 -12.23 -6.24
CA ALA A 278 0.99 -12.36 -5.33
C ALA A 278 2.26 -12.85 -6.04
N GLN A 279 2.32 -12.73 -7.38
CA GLN A 279 3.42 -13.19 -8.23
C GLN A 279 4.78 -12.54 -7.94
N ASN A 280 4.78 -11.38 -7.27
CA ASN A 280 6.00 -10.67 -6.89
C ASN A 280 6.53 -11.08 -5.51
N LEU A 281 5.89 -12.03 -4.82
CA LEU A 281 6.34 -12.52 -3.52
C LEU A 281 7.33 -13.69 -3.65
N PRO A 282 8.19 -13.94 -2.65
CA PRO A 282 9.10 -15.08 -2.64
C PRO A 282 8.37 -16.43 -2.71
N GLY A 283 8.61 -17.23 -3.75
CA GLY A 283 7.94 -18.53 -3.94
C GLY A 283 6.48 -18.41 -4.41
N ASN A 284 5.64 -19.38 -4.08
CA ASN A 284 4.23 -19.42 -4.53
C ASN A 284 3.25 -19.20 -3.37
N TRP A 285 2.71 -18.00 -3.23
CA TRP A 285 1.74 -17.66 -2.18
C TRP A 285 0.29 -17.96 -2.57
N GLU A 286 0.05 -18.30 -3.83
CA GLU A 286 -1.28 -18.50 -4.42
C GLU A 286 -1.77 -19.96 -4.31
N SER A 287 -1.03 -20.79 -3.56
CA SER A 287 -1.39 -22.19 -3.33
C SER A 287 -2.60 -22.29 -2.42
N LYS A 288 -3.62 -23.04 -2.84
CA LYS A 288 -4.82 -23.34 -2.02
C LYS A 288 -4.52 -24.05 -0.69
N SER A 289 -3.36 -24.69 -0.56
CA SER A 289 -2.94 -25.31 0.70
C SER A 289 -2.29 -24.33 1.68
N PHE A 290 -1.83 -23.17 1.20
CA PHE A 290 -1.10 -22.20 2.01
C PHE A 290 -2.04 -21.15 2.60
N HIS A 291 -1.88 -20.89 3.89
CA HIS A 291 -2.71 -19.93 4.64
C HIS A 291 -1.80 -19.16 5.59
N LEU A 292 -1.31 -18.00 5.17
CA LEU A 292 -0.44 -17.15 6.00
C LEU A 292 -1.02 -16.90 7.41
N PRO A 293 -2.32 -16.56 7.59
CA PRO A 293 -2.86 -16.34 8.92
C PRO A 293 -2.76 -17.57 9.84
N ARG A 294 -2.85 -18.78 9.28
CA ARG A 294 -2.74 -20.03 10.06
C ARG A 294 -1.29 -20.29 10.49
N GLU A 295 -0.33 -20.09 9.59
CA GLU A 295 1.10 -20.25 9.90
C GLU A 295 1.53 -19.27 11.01
N LEU A 296 1.10 -18.01 10.91
CA LEU A 296 1.41 -16.99 11.91
C LEU A 296 0.72 -17.27 13.25
N HIS A 297 -0.53 -17.74 13.25
CA HIS A 297 -1.24 -18.11 14.49
C HIS A 297 -0.58 -19.31 15.18
N ALA A 298 -0.13 -20.31 14.42
CA ALA A 298 0.58 -21.45 14.97
C ALA A 298 1.90 -21.04 15.66
N ALA A 299 2.62 -20.07 15.10
CA ALA A 299 3.85 -19.54 15.67
C ALA A 299 3.61 -18.56 16.84
N ILE A 300 2.55 -17.76 16.77
CA ILE A 300 2.21 -16.70 17.74
C ILE A 300 0.76 -16.89 18.21
N PRO A 301 0.48 -17.96 18.98
CA PRO A 301 -0.90 -18.29 19.37
C PRO A 301 -1.50 -17.29 20.33
N ASN A 302 -0.67 -16.61 21.14
CA ASN A 302 -1.11 -15.62 22.11
C ASN A 302 -0.23 -14.37 22.07
N ILE A 303 -0.85 -13.23 22.33
CA ILE A 303 -0.16 -11.98 22.69
C ILE A 303 -0.69 -11.57 24.07
N GLY A 304 0.21 -11.52 25.06
CA GLY A 304 -0.20 -11.46 26.46
C GLY A 304 -0.98 -12.72 26.84
N ASP A 305 -2.08 -12.54 27.56
CA ASP A 305 -2.92 -13.64 28.08
C ASP A 305 -4.05 -14.08 27.13
N TYR A 306 -4.10 -13.52 25.91
CA TYR A 306 -5.22 -13.70 24.99
C TYR A 306 -4.78 -14.30 23.66
N GLU A 307 -5.68 -15.09 23.07
CA GLU A 307 -5.51 -15.69 21.75
C GLU A 307 -5.35 -14.60 20.67
N THR A 308 -4.33 -14.75 19.84
CA THR A 308 -4.02 -13.79 18.76
C THR A 308 -5.07 -13.85 17.65
N MET A 309 -5.71 -12.74 17.36
CA MET A 309 -6.50 -12.58 16.13
C MET A 309 -5.61 -12.10 14.99
N ILE A 310 -5.66 -12.78 13.85
CA ILE A 310 -4.92 -12.39 12.65
C ILE A 310 -5.91 -12.03 11.55
N LEU A 311 -5.70 -10.90 10.89
CA LEU A 311 -6.59 -10.41 9.85
C LEU A 311 -5.83 -9.93 8.62
N LEU A 312 -5.91 -10.74 7.56
CA LEU A 312 -5.37 -10.48 6.24
C LEU A 312 -6.36 -9.72 5.33
N HIS A 313 -5.85 -8.69 4.64
CA HIS A 313 -6.52 -8.00 3.54
C HIS A 313 -5.48 -7.57 2.48
N ASN A 314 -5.94 -7.08 1.33
CA ASN A 314 -5.11 -6.60 0.25
C ASN A 314 -4.23 -5.41 0.68
N ASP A 315 -2.97 -5.40 0.27
CA ASP A 315 -1.97 -4.38 0.59
C ASP A 315 -2.41 -2.94 0.23
N ALA A 316 -2.91 -2.73 -0.98
CA ALA A 316 -3.38 -1.42 -1.43
C ALA A 316 -4.62 -0.98 -0.64
N VAL A 317 -5.52 -1.91 -0.33
CA VAL A 317 -6.68 -1.64 0.54
C VAL A 317 -6.20 -1.19 1.91
N VAL A 318 -5.34 -1.97 2.57
CA VAL A 318 -4.83 -1.65 3.90
C VAL A 318 -4.11 -0.30 3.89
N GLN A 319 -3.21 -0.07 2.95
CA GLN A 319 -2.53 1.23 2.81
C GLN A 319 -3.52 2.38 2.64
N GLY A 320 -4.54 2.20 1.78
CA GLY A 320 -5.61 3.19 1.57
C GLY A 320 -6.40 3.49 2.85
N LEU A 321 -6.70 2.48 3.67
CA LEU A 321 -7.46 2.65 4.92
C LEU A 321 -6.81 3.62 5.91
N SER A 322 -5.48 3.84 5.84
CA SER A 322 -4.81 4.87 6.65
C SER A 322 -5.31 6.29 6.38
N GLU A 323 -6.01 6.50 5.25
CA GLU A 323 -6.66 7.76 4.88
C GLU A 323 -8.15 7.81 5.23
N ALA A 324 -8.76 6.70 5.66
CA ALA A 324 -10.20 6.64 5.94
C ALA A 324 -10.73 7.74 6.88
N PRO A 325 -10.01 8.18 7.93
CA PRO A 325 -10.43 9.31 8.76
C PRO A 325 -10.49 10.65 8.03
N PHE A 326 -9.70 10.82 6.96
CA PHE A 326 -9.55 12.06 6.21
C PHE A 326 -10.35 12.09 4.91
N MET A 327 -11.04 11.00 4.57
CA MET A 327 -11.87 10.88 3.36
C MET A 327 -13.36 11.01 3.64
N ARG A 328 -13.77 11.36 4.87
CA ARG A 328 -15.18 11.37 5.30
C ARG A 328 -16.05 12.43 4.64
N ASP A 329 -15.44 13.42 4.00
CA ASP A 329 -16.10 14.51 3.30
C ASP A 329 -16.60 14.14 1.90
N VAL A 330 -16.18 12.99 1.35
CA VAL A 330 -16.64 12.48 0.06
C VAL A 330 -17.37 11.14 0.21
N PRO A 331 -18.41 10.84 -0.58
CA PRO A 331 -19.12 9.56 -0.50
C PRO A 331 -18.26 8.37 -0.95
N ARG A 332 -17.51 8.54 -2.05
CA ARG A 332 -16.70 7.49 -2.66
C ARG A 332 -15.31 8.01 -2.99
N TRP A 333 -14.30 7.21 -2.67
CA TRP A 333 -12.90 7.52 -2.90
C TRP A 333 -12.13 6.25 -3.28
N GLY A 334 -10.96 6.42 -3.89
CA GLY A 334 -10.09 5.32 -4.28
C GLY A 334 -8.67 5.49 -3.77
N VAL A 335 -7.89 4.42 -3.89
CA VAL A 335 -6.45 4.41 -3.65
C VAL A 335 -5.75 3.81 -4.87
N LEU A 336 -4.63 4.41 -5.25
CA LEU A 336 -3.67 3.85 -6.20
C LEU A 336 -2.30 3.82 -5.52
N THR A 337 -1.65 2.66 -5.46
CA THR A 337 -0.34 2.50 -4.81
C THR A 337 0.72 2.20 -5.88
N ILE A 338 1.64 3.15 -6.10
CA ILE A 338 2.65 3.05 -7.16
C ILE A 338 3.93 2.42 -6.57
N GLY A 339 4.15 1.14 -6.88
CA GLY A 339 5.29 0.35 -6.43
C GLY A 339 5.89 -0.47 -7.58
N THR A 340 6.25 -1.73 -7.31
CA THR A 340 6.65 -2.70 -8.34
C THR A 340 5.54 -2.89 -9.38
N GLY A 341 4.29 -2.95 -8.90
CA GLY A 341 3.09 -2.84 -9.73
C GLY A 341 2.24 -1.63 -9.34
N LEU A 342 1.02 -1.59 -9.85
CA LEU A 342 -0.01 -0.62 -9.48
C LEU A 342 -1.10 -1.29 -8.63
N GLY A 343 -1.00 -1.14 -7.31
CA GLY A 343 -2.07 -1.57 -6.42
C GLY A 343 -3.25 -0.61 -6.48
N ASN A 344 -4.47 -1.11 -6.26
CA ASN A 344 -5.68 -0.30 -6.36
C ASN A 344 -6.79 -0.78 -5.42
N GLY A 345 -7.63 0.15 -4.99
CA GLY A 345 -8.84 -0.10 -4.21
C GLY A 345 -9.85 1.04 -4.33
N CYS A 346 -11.13 0.73 -4.27
CA CYS A 346 -12.23 1.71 -4.27
C CYS A 346 -13.12 1.49 -3.06
N PHE A 347 -13.56 2.59 -2.44
CA PHE A 347 -14.25 2.60 -1.16
C PHE A 347 -15.47 3.51 -1.19
N THR A 348 -16.55 3.05 -0.58
CA THR A 348 -17.70 3.89 -0.22
C THR A 348 -17.67 4.11 1.29
N ASN A 349 -17.75 5.38 1.71
CA ASN A 349 -17.82 5.71 3.13
C ASN A 349 -19.13 5.24 3.74
N ARG A 350 -19.03 4.63 4.93
CA ARG A 350 -20.19 4.25 5.72
C ARG A 350 -20.67 5.44 6.54
N ALA A 351 -21.99 5.60 6.65
CA ALA A 351 -22.58 6.55 7.57
C ALA A 351 -22.09 6.28 9.00
N ALA A 352 -21.85 7.34 9.76
CA ALA A 352 -21.54 7.20 11.18
C ALA A 352 -22.73 6.51 11.87
N PRO A 353 -22.51 5.49 12.72
CA PRO A 353 -23.60 4.83 13.42
C PRO A 353 -24.39 5.86 14.23
N GLY A 354 -25.69 6.00 13.94
CA GLY A 354 -26.61 6.92 14.62
C GLY A 354 -27.10 8.14 13.83
N LYS A 355 -26.85 8.21 12.51
CA LYS A 355 -27.52 9.15 11.60
C LYS A 355 -28.28 8.39 10.51
N ASP A 356 -29.38 7.76 10.90
CA ASP A 356 -30.49 7.38 9.99
C ASP A 356 -31.67 8.30 10.26
#